data_AF-F8J520-F1
#
_entry.id   AF-F8J520-F1
#
_cell.length_a   1.000
_cell.length_b   1.000
_cell.length_c   1.000
_cell.angle_alpha   90.00
_cell.angle_beta   90.00
_cell.angle_gamma   90.00
#
_symmetry.space_group_name_H-M   'P 1'
#
loop_
_entity.id
_entity.type
_entity.pdbx_description
1 polymer ?
#
loop_
_entity_poly.entity_id
_entity_poly.type
_entity_poly.pdbx_seq_one_letter_code
_entity_poly.pdbx_strand_id
1 'polypeptide(L)'
;MGLRRPKSLSMLLFLALAGLLADDNSATAADPPKDLLTATRTAIAATNLTPYDIGSRYAQALGASETCPGGKLTDKAAVLPSVYNGPELDVFNAQEKKIYDAWMRAKHCAQDDPSNQCKLVIDESCAAAVSEIGPSGSAFPGLFEITRP
;
A
#
# COMPACT_ATOMS: atom_id res chain seq x y z
N MET A 1 64.91 -9.80 31.24
CA MET A 1 65.31 -11.20 31.49
C MET A 1 64.17 -12.07 30.98
N GLY A 2 64.21 -12.59 29.74
CA GLY A 2 65.01 -13.74 29.30
C GLY A 2 64.09 -14.97 29.21
N LEU A 3 63.36 -15.15 28.12
CA LEU A 3 63.58 -16.14 27.04
C LEU A 3 63.45 -17.62 27.47
N ARG A 4 62.45 -18.33 26.91
CA ARG A 4 62.64 -19.55 26.08
C ARG A 4 61.32 -20.08 25.50
N ARG A 5 61.20 -20.02 24.17
CA ARG A 5 60.48 -21.00 23.32
C ARG A 5 61.35 -22.28 23.21
N PRO A 6 60.79 -23.47 22.89
CA PRO A 6 60.81 -23.91 21.48
C PRO A 6 59.66 -24.84 21.01
N LYS A 7 59.38 -24.74 19.70
CA LYS A 7 59.09 -25.78 18.68
C LYS A 7 57.91 -26.76 18.90
N SER A 8 57.15 -27.24 17.92
CA SER A 8 56.92 -27.01 16.49
C SER A 8 55.91 -28.08 16.04
N LEU A 9 55.38 -27.96 14.81
CA LEU A 9 54.59 -28.91 14.02
C LEU A 9 53.11 -29.09 14.45
N SER A 10 52.16 -28.51 13.71
CA SER A 10 51.67 -28.95 12.38
C SER A 10 50.71 -30.11 12.50
N MET A 11 49.40 -29.87 12.34
CA MET A 11 48.67 -30.47 11.22
C MET A 11 47.33 -29.77 11.03
N LEU A 12 47.11 -29.38 9.78
CA LEU A 12 45.90 -28.82 9.21
C LEU A 12 44.70 -29.78 9.37
N LEU A 13 43.55 -29.24 9.76
CA LEU A 13 42.27 -29.79 9.32
C LEU A 13 41.42 -28.64 8.76
N PHE A 14 41.45 -28.53 7.43
CA PHE A 14 40.50 -27.75 6.66
C PHE A 14 39.11 -28.39 6.81
N LEU A 15 38.15 -27.65 7.33
CA LEU A 15 36.72 -27.90 7.11
C LEU A 15 36.14 -26.63 6.50
N ALA A 16 36.03 -26.63 5.17
CA ALA A 16 35.22 -25.68 4.43
C ALA A 16 33.75 -26.05 4.64
N LEU A 17 32.95 -25.09 5.13
CA LEU A 17 31.52 -25.06 4.85
C LEU A 17 31.12 -23.64 4.44
N ALA A 18 30.45 -23.59 3.30
CA ALA A 18 29.94 -22.44 2.60
C ALA A 18 28.68 -21.84 3.27
N GLY A 19 28.34 -20.61 2.89
CA GLY A 19 27.04 -19.97 3.16
C GLY A 19 27.20 -18.45 3.23
N LEU A 20 27.29 -17.76 2.09
CA LEU A 20 26.17 -17.07 1.42
C LEU A 20 25.54 -15.91 2.24
N LEU A 21 25.71 -14.72 1.67
CA LEU A 21 24.74 -13.62 1.58
C LEU A 21 24.26 -12.98 2.89
N ALA A 22 24.99 -11.96 3.32
CA ALA A 22 24.36 -10.81 3.96
C ALA A 22 23.97 -9.83 2.83
N ASP A 23 22.80 -10.06 2.22
CA ASP A 23 22.15 -9.06 1.39
C ASP A 23 21.64 -7.94 2.32
N ASP A 24 22.11 -6.73 2.04
CA ASP A 24 21.58 -5.48 2.56
C ASP A 24 20.07 -5.43 2.34
N ASN A 25 19.29 -5.70 3.39
CA ASN A 25 17.85 -5.56 3.37
C ASN A 25 17.46 -4.07 3.48
N SER A 26 17.84 -3.30 2.46
CA SER A 26 17.21 -2.01 2.17
C SER A 26 15.99 -2.31 1.31
N ALA A 27 14.81 -2.35 1.93
CA ALA A 27 13.55 -2.41 1.22
C ALA A 27 13.35 -1.11 0.42
N THR A 28 13.97 -1.03 -0.76
CA THR A 28 13.56 -0.07 -1.79
C THR A 28 12.20 -0.52 -2.28
N ALA A 29 11.17 0.33 -2.09
CA ALA A 29 9.87 0.15 -2.71
C ALA A 29 10.10 -0.19 -4.19
N ALA A 30 9.76 -1.41 -4.60
CA ALA A 30 9.98 -1.85 -5.96
C ALA A 30 9.18 -0.96 -6.91
N ASP A 31 9.82 -0.48 -7.98
CA ASP A 31 9.13 0.27 -9.02
C ASP A 31 7.94 -0.54 -9.54
N PRO A 32 6.77 0.09 -9.72
CA PRO A 32 5.59 -0.63 -10.20
C PRO A 32 5.85 -1.21 -11.59
N PRO A 33 5.26 -2.39 -11.92
CA PRO A 33 5.37 -2.97 -13.25
C PRO A 33 4.99 -1.93 -14.32
N LYS A 34 5.90 -1.64 -15.26
CA LYS A 34 5.72 -0.58 -16.27
C LYS A 34 4.44 -0.75 -17.09
N ASP A 35 4.06 -2.00 -17.34
CA ASP A 35 2.85 -2.34 -18.08
C ASP A 35 1.59 -1.95 -17.31
N LEU A 36 1.58 -2.18 -16.00
CA LEU A 36 0.48 -1.80 -15.11
C LEU A 36 0.37 -0.27 -15.01
N LEU A 37 1.50 0.42 -14.84
CA LEU A 37 1.50 1.89 -14.77
C LEU A 37 1.01 2.52 -16.08
N THR A 38 1.41 1.96 -17.23
CA THR A 38 0.95 2.42 -18.54
C THR A 38 -0.55 2.18 -18.72
N ALA A 39 -1.03 0.97 -18.39
CA ALA A 39 -2.45 0.64 -18.45
C ALA A 39 -3.29 1.55 -17.52
N THR A 40 -2.80 1.84 -16.32
CA THR A 40 -3.45 2.75 -15.38
C THR A 40 -3.54 4.17 -15.93
N ARG A 41 -2.47 4.70 -16.55
CA ARG A 41 -2.53 6.01 -17.22
C ARG A 41 -3.57 6.05 -18.33
N THR A 42 -3.64 5.01 -19.17
CA THR A 42 -4.65 4.90 -20.23
C THR A 42 -6.06 4.85 -19.65
N ALA A 43 -6.28 4.10 -18.58
CA ALA A 43 -7.58 4.03 -17.91
C ALA A 43 -8.01 5.40 -17.35
N ILE A 44 -7.09 6.15 -16.73
CA ILE A 44 -7.38 7.50 -16.23
C ILE A 44 -7.75 8.43 -17.40
N ALA A 45 -6.95 8.42 -18.47
CA ALA A 45 -7.21 9.25 -19.65
C ALA A 45 -8.58 8.96 -20.30
N ALA A 46 -9.05 7.70 -20.28
CA ALA A 46 -10.36 7.32 -20.80
C ALA A 46 -11.54 7.83 -19.95
N THR A 47 -11.30 8.20 -18.70
CA THR A 47 -12.34 8.63 -17.74
C THR A 47 -12.47 10.15 -17.60
N ASN A 48 -11.53 10.93 -18.16
CA ASN A 48 -11.42 12.39 -17.96
C ASN A 48 -11.36 12.82 -16.47
N LEU A 49 -10.94 11.93 -15.57
CA LEU A 49 -10.81 12.22 -14.15
C LEU A 49 -9.55 13.06 -13.89
N THR A 50 -9.66 14.01 -12.98
CA THR A 50 -8.57 14.91 -12.58
C THR A 50 -7.68 14.29 -11.50
N PRO A 51 -6.48 14.83 -11.20
CA PRO A 51 -5.69 14.40 -10.05
C PRO A 51 -6.45 14.48 -8.73
N TYR A 52 -7.36 15.47 -8.59
CA TYR A 52 -8.26 15.60 -7.45
C TYR A 52 -9.20 14.39 -7.33
N ASP A 53 -9.82 13.99 -8.44
CA ASP A 53 -10.77 12.87 -8.45
C ASP A 53 -10.05 11.55 -8.17
N ILE A 54 -8.90 11.34 -8.80
CA ILE A 54 -8.11 10.11 -8.63
C ILE A 54 -7.53 10.02 -7.21
N GLY A 55 -7.07 11.13 -6.62
CA GLY A 55 -6.67 11.18 -5.20
C GLY A 55 -7.83 10.84 -4.27
N SER A 56 -9.05 11.29 -4.60
CA SER A 56 -10.24 10.97 -3.82
C SER A 56 -10.60 9.48 -3.86
N ARG A 57 -10.54 8.86 -5.04
CA ARG A 57 -10.81 7.42 -5.21
C ARG A 57 -9.72 6.55 -4.61
N TYR A 58 -8.46 6.98 -4.70
CA TYR A 58 -7.36 6.30 -4.04
C TYR A 58 -7.50 6.31 -2.52
N ALA A 59 -7.81 7.46 -1.92
CA ALA A 59 -8.06 7.52 -0.47
C ALA A 59 -9.31 6.77 -0.02
N GLN A 60 -10.35 6.72 -0.84
CA GLN A 60 -11.50 5.84 -0.60
C GLN A 60 -11.07 4.37 -0.55
N ALA A 61 -10.19 3.93 -1.46
CA ALA A 61 -9.64 2.57 -1.46
C ALA A 61 -8.76 2.29 -0.23
N LEU A 62 -7.85 3.22 0.12
CA LEU A 62 -7.02 3.15 1.33
C LEU A 62 -7.89 3.05 2.59
N GLY A 63 -8.81 4.00 2.77
CA GLY A 63 -9.71 4.02 3.92
C GLY A 63 -10.56 2.75 4.03
N ALA A 64 -11.10 2.28 2.90
CA ALA A 64 -11.87 1.05 2.85
C ALA A 64 -11.03 -0.19 3.20
N SER A 65 -9.78 -0.28 2.75
CA SER A 65 -8.89 -1.41 3.11
C SER A 65 -8.57 -1.48 4.60
N GLU A 66 -8.54 -0.33 5.26
CA GLU A 66 -8.25 -0.23 6.68
C GLU A 66 -9.47 -0.50 7.57
N THR A 67 -10.68 -0.34 7.00
CA THR A 67 -11.91 -0.21 7.79
C THR A 67 -12.94 -1.29 7.44
N CYS A 68 -13.06 -1.65 6.17
CA CYS A 68 -14.04 -2.62 5.69
C CYS A 68 -13.52 -4.05 5.93
N PRO A 69 -14.34 -4.94 6.54
CA PRO A 69 -13.95 -6.33 6.73
C PRO A 69 -13.55 -7.01 5.41
N GLY A 70 -12.37 -7.63 5.38
CA GLY A 70 -11.84 -8.32 4.19
C GLY A 70 -11.39 -7.39 3.05
N GLY A 71 -11.38 -6.07 3.27
CA GLY A 71 -11.00 -5.07 2.30
C GLY A 71 -9.52 -5.08 1.96
N LYS A 72 -9.18 -4.95 0.67
CA LYS A 72 -7.79 -4.88 0.18
C LYS A 72 -7.66 -3.90 -0.98
N LEU A 73 -6.49 -3.26 -1.07
CA LEU A 73 -6.09 -2.53 -2.27
C LEU A 73 -5.68 -3.52 -3.36
N THR A 74 -6.01 -3.19 -4.59
CA THR A 74 -5.50 -3.90 -5.76
C THR A 74 -4.17 -3.30 -6.20
N ASP A 75 -3.44 -4.02 -7.06
CA ASP A 75 -2.22 -3.50 -7.69
C ASP A 75 -2.50 -2.23 -8.48
N LYS A 76 -3.67 -2.14 -9.13
CA LYS A 76 -4.09 -0.93 -9.86
C LYS A 76 -4.15 0.30 -8.94
N ALA A 77 -4.66 0.16 -7.72
CA ALA A 77 -4.69 1.25 -6.75
C ALA A 77 -3.29 1.61 -6.25
N ALA A 78 -2.45 0.60 -5.96
CA ALA A 78 -1.10 0.80 -5.43
C ALA A 78 -0.21 1.66 -6.35
N VAL A 79 -0.45 1.64 -7.66
CA VAL A 79 0.34 2.43 -8.63
C VAL A 79 -0.18 3.83 -8.90
N LEU A 80 -1.35 4.22 -8.38
CA LEU A 80 -1.96 5.53 -8.67
C LEU A 80 -1.10 6.73 -8.26
N PRO A 81 -0.44 6.74 -7.08
CA PRO A 81 0.43 7.86 -6.72
C PRO A 81 1.59 8.07 -7.72
N SER A 82 2.05 7.00 -8.37
CA SER A 82 3.14 7.04 -9.36
C SER A 82 2.72 7.57 -10.74
N VAL A 83 1.43 7.86 -10.93
CA VAL A 83 0.93 8.44 -12.18
C VAL A 83 1.29 9.92 -12.28
N TYR A 84 1.27 10.64 -11.15
CA TYR A 84 1.41 12.09 -11.09
C TYR A 84 2.80 12.51 -10.63
N ASN A 85 3.16 13.75 -10.96
CA ASN A 85 4.38 14.40 -10.47
C ASN A 85 4.15 15.91 -10.32
N GLY A 86 5.02 16.59 -9.58
CA GLY A 86 4.97 18.04 -9.40
C GLY A 86 3.60 18.54 -8.90
N PRO A 87 3.05 19.62 -9.47
CA PRO A 87 1.79 20.23 -8.99
C PRO A 87 0.58 19.29 -9.01
N GLU A 88 0.52 18.34 -9.94
CA GLU A 88 -0.58 17.38 -10.00
C GLU A 88 -0.51 16.38 -8.85
N LEU A 89 0.70 15.96 -8.49
CA LEU A 89 0.93 15.09 -7.33
C LEU A 89 0.56 15.81 -6.03
N ASP A 90 0.82 17.11 -5.93
CA ASP A 90 0.41 17.91 -4.77
C ASP A 90 -1.13 17.94 -4.61
N VAL A 91 -1.85 18.12 -5.71
CA VAL A 91 -3.33 18.08 -5.72
C VAL A 91 -3.86 16.69 -5.36
N PHE A 92 -3.26 15.64 -5.93
CA PHE A 92 -3.59 14.25 -5.61
C PHE A 92 -3.40 13.97 -4.11
N ASN A 93 -2.21 14.26 -3.57
CA ASN A 93 -1.85 14.00 -2.17
C ASN A 93 -2.72 14.80 -1.20
N ALA A 94 -3.07 16.05 -1.54
CA ALA A 94 -3.93 16.87 -0.72
C ALA A 94 -5.34 16.28 -0.60
N GLN A 95 -5.92 15.77 -1.68
CA GLN A 95 -7.21 15.09 -1.61
C GLN A 95 -7.14 13.73 -0.95
N GLU A 96 -6.11 12.97 -1.26
CA GLU A 96 -5.89 11.68 -0.63
C GLU A 96 -5.92 11.83 0.89
N LYS A 97 -5.06 12.71 1.41
CA LYS A 97 -4.95 12.94 2.85
C LYS A 97 -6.28 13.34 3.48
N LYS A 98 -7.00 14.28 2.88
CA LYS A 98 -8.28 14.78 3.41
C LYS A 98 -9.30 13.65 3.59
N ILE A 99 -9.44 12.79 2.59
CA ILE A 99 -10.44 11.72 2.59
C ILE A 99 -9.98 10.56 3.48
N TYR A 100 -8.71 10.17 3.40
CA TYR A 100 -8.17 9.11 4.25
C TYR A 100 -8.29 9.47 5.74
N ASP A 101 -7.97 10.71 6.12
CA ASP A 101 -8.14 11.17 7.49
C ASP A 101 -9.61 11.10 7.95
N ALA A 102 -10.58 11.28 7.05
CA ALA A 102 -12.00 11.13 7.37
C ALA A 102 -12.39 9.68 7.65
N TRP A 103 -11.88 8.74 6.85
CA TRP A 103 -12.03 7.31 7.11
C TRP A 103 -11.42 6.90 8.45
N MET A 104 -10.21 7.38 8.75
CA MET A 104 -9.55 7.05 10.01
C MET A 104 -10.30 7.60 11.22
N ARG A 105 -10.90 8.80 11.11
CA ARG A 105 -11.80 9.33 12.14
C ARG A 105 -13.04 8.45 12.35
N ALA A 106 -13.67 7.98 11.27
CA ALA A 106 -14.82 7.08 11.37
C ALA A 106 -14.44 5.73 12.01
N LYS A 107 -13.31 5.15 11.59
CA LYS A 107 -12.75 3.91 12.15
C LYS A 107 -12.51 4.04 13.65
N HIS A 108 -11.82 5.10 14.09
CA HIS A 108 -11.59 5.32 15.52
C HIS A 108 -12.89 5.59 16.29
N CYS A 109 -13.83 6.35 15.71
CA CYS A 109 -15.12 6.58 16.37
C CYS A 109 -15.87 5.27 16.64
N ALA A 110 -15.89 4.33 15.69
CA ALA A 110 -16.61 3.07 15.86
C ALA A 110 -16.03 2.16 16.96
N GLN A 111 -14.80 2.39 17.41
CA GLN A 111 -14.20 1.63 18.52
C GLN A 111 -14.78 2.04 19.88
N ASP A 112 -15.21 3.30 20.01
CA ASP A 112 -15.63 3.91 21.27
C ASP A 112 -17.13 4.30 21.28
N ASP A 113 -17.90 3.89 20.27
CA ASP A 113 -19.28 4.33 20.06
C ASP A 113 -20.34 3.32 20.56
N PRO A 114 -20.88 3.47 21.79
CA PRO A 114 -21.91 2.59 22.32
C PRO A 114 -23.25 2.70 21.58
N SER A 115 -23.43 3.75 20.76
CA SER A 115 -24.67 4.01 20.01
C SER A 115 -24.66 3.44 18.58
N ASN A 116 -23.54 2.85 18.14
CA ASN A 116 -23.34 2.27 16.81
C ASN A 116 -23.58 3.22 15.61
N GLN A 117 -23.62 4.53 15.84
CA GLN A 117 -23.77 5.53 14.78
C GLN A 117 -22.56 5.52 13.83
N CYS A 118 -21.34 5.45 14.38
CA CYS A 118 -20.12 5.40 13.60
C CYS A 118 -19.97 4.06 12.87
N LYS A 119 -20.51 2.97 13.44
CA LYS A 119 -20.60 1.69 12.72
C LYS A 119 -21.51 1.79 11.50
N LEU A 120 -22.67 2.44 11.60
CA LEU A 120 -23.56 2.63 10.46
C LEU A 120 -22.87 3.42 9.33
N VAL A 121 -22.18 4.50 9.69
CA VAL A 121 -21.40 5.30 8.73
C VAL A 121 -20.33 4.45 8.03
N ILE A 122 -19.63 3.59 8.76
CA ILE A 122 -18.65 2.66 8.17
C ILE A 122 -19.33 1.68 7.22
N ASP A 123 -20.44 1.06 7.62
CA ASP A 123 -21.13 0.06 6.80
C ASP A 123 -21.62 0.69 5.48
N GLU A 124 -22.19 1.90 5.53
CA GLU A 124 -22.57 2.67 4.34
C GLU A 124 -21.36 3.08 3.49
N SER A 125 -20.28 3.53 4.12
CA SER A 125 -19.06 3.92 3.42
C SER A 125 -18.42 2.72 2.70
N CYS A 126 -18.44 1.54 3.31
CA CYS A 126 -17.96 0.30 2.71
C CYS A 126 -18.84 -0.13 1.53
N ALA A 127 -20.17 -0.02 1.66
CA ALA A 127 -21.08 -0.28 0.55
C ALA A 127 -20.83 0.67 -0.63
N ALA A 128 -20.58 1.95 -0.36
CA ALA A 128 -20.21 2.94 -1.37
C ALA A 128 -18.84 2.63 -2.00
N ALA A 129 -17.83 2.22 -1.22
CA ALA A 129 -16.54 1.82 -1.77
C ALA A 129 -16.69 0.62 -2.74
N VAL A 130 -17.47 -0.40 -2.38
CA VAL A 130 -17.74 -1.53 -3.27
C VAL A 130 -18.45 -1.10 -4.55
N SER A 131 -19.47 -0.24 -4.45
CA SER A 131 -20.26 0.18 -5.61
C SER A 131 -19.54 1.16 -6.54
N GLU A 132 -18.61 1.97 -6.02
CA GLU A 132 -17.93 2.99 -6.80
C GLU A 132 -16.58 2.53 -7.34
N ILE A 133 -15.80 1.80 -6.53
CA ILE A 133 -14.40 1.46 -6.82
C ILE A 133 -14.08 -0.03 -6.70
N GLY A 134 -15.09 -0.86 -6.41
CA GLY A 134 -14.99 -2.32 -6.48
C GLY A 134 -14.71 -2.84 -7.91
N PRO A 135 -14.59 -4.16 -8.11
CA PRO A 135 -14.25 -4.75 -9.41
C PRO A 135 -15.20 -4.34 -10.55
N SER A 136 -16.47 -4.13 -10.24
CA SER A 136 -17.51 -3.64 -11.18
C SER A 136 -18.02 -2.25 -10.79
N GLY A 137 -17.19 -1.47 -10.11
CA GLY A 137 -17.53 -0.15 -9.60
C GLY A 137 -17.86 0.86 -10.71
N SER A 138 -18.73 1.83 -10.39
CA SER A 138 -19.24 2.80 -11.36
C SER A 138 -18.35 4.01 -11.59
N ALA A 139 -17.50 4.38 -10.63
CA ALA A 139 -16.72 5.61 -10.67
C ALA A 139 -15.30 5.38 -11.18
N PHE A 140 -14.57 4.44 -10.56
CA PHE A 140 -13.25 4.03 -11.04
C PHE A 140 -12.98 2.58 -10.63
N PRO A 141 -13.39 1.61 -11.46
CA PRO A 141 -13.45 0.21 -11.05
C PRO A 141 -12.08 -0.41 -10.77
N GLY A 142 -12.08 -1.37 -9.85
CA GLY A 142 -10.96 -2.27 -9.59
C GLY A 142 -9.83 -1.66 -8.76
N LEU A 143 -10.11 -0.68 -7.90
CA LEU A 143 -9.12 -0.15 -6.94
C LEU A 143 -9.14 -0.89 -5.61
N PHE A 144 -10.29 -1.45 -5.29
CA PHE A 144 -10.56 -2.09 -4.02
C PHE A 144 -11.31 -3.40 -4.25
N GLU A 145 -11.06 -4.37 -3.40
CA GLU A 145 -11.80 -5.62 -3.37
C GLU A 145 -12.09 -6.04 -1.92
N ILE A 146 -13.19 -6.76 -1.73
CA ILE A 146 -13.47 -7.46 -0.48
C ILE A 146 -13.25 -8.94 -0.74
N THR A 147 -12.19 -9.50 -0.16
CA THR A 147 -12.08 -10.95 -0.08
C THR A 147 -13.02 -11.43 1.03
N ARG A 148 -13.86 -12.42 0.75
CA ARG A 148 -14.70 -13.03 1.79
C ARG A 148 -13.76 -13.56 2.90
N PRO A 149 -14.01 -13.25 4.18
CA PRO A 149 -13.19 -13.74 5.28
C PRO A 149 -13.22 -15.27 5.37
#